data_AF-A0A813NGJ5-F1
#
_entry.id   AF-A0A813NGJ5-F1
#
_cell.length_a   1.000
_cell.length_b   1.000
_cell.length_c   1.000
_cell.angle_alpha   90.00
_cell.angle_beta   90.00
_cell.angle_gamma   90.00
#
_symmetry.space_group_name_H-M   'P 1'
#
loop_
_entity.id
_entity.type
_entity.pdbx_description
1 polymer ?
#
loop_
_entity_poly.entity_id
_entity_poly.type
_entity_poly.pdbx_seq_one_letter_code
_entity_poly.pdbx_strand_id
1 'polypeptide(L)'
;MNNRVGVDESVEINSNTTRLRRLFEHFRKRKLIWIICLLIINVVTAAAVTTTVLLNKTGKEKTSTEITIPTSTTSEQLIPSVIIDNNTKWKRNAITVAGRLPFGNQSNELFGPSIVYVDDDNHCIYIADTVNHRIVRWEFGADKGEIVQRKNQPGNPEIILNKPIDVILDKEKKYLIICNFGNRQVMKWSLYSANQVDPVMIRVIPCWGLAMDNNGDLYVSEWDKHQVRRFYDGDRQGTVVAGGNGQGNQFNQLNQPFLGSNLLDLCS
;
A
#
# COMPACT_ATOMS: atom_id res chain seq x y z
N MET A 1 -20.21 67.78 -37.22
CA MET A 1 -20.97 66.74 -36.51
C MET A 1 -21.14 65.55 -37.43
N ASN A 2 -20.79 64.36 -36.91
CA ASN A 2 -21.14 63.00 -37.33
C ASN A 2 -20.66 62.45 -38.68
N ASN A 3 -19.54 61.72 -38.64
CA ASN A 3 -19.26 60.61 -39.57
C ASN A 3 -19.82 59.30 -38.97
N ARG A 4 -20.65 58.59 -39.73
CA ARG A 4 -21.06 57.20 -39.48
C ARG A 4 -20.08 56.26 -40.18
N VAL A 5 -19.50 55.32 -39.45
CA VAL A 5 -18.81 54.14 -40.00
C VAL A 5 -19.73 52.95 -39.74
N GLY A 6 -20.28 52.35 -40.80
CA GLY A 6 -20.99 51.08 -40.72
C GLY A 6 -19.98 49.94 -40.67
N VAL A 7 -20.05 49.13 -39.61
CA VAL A 7 -19.31 47.87 -39.52
C VAL A 7 -20.27 46.76 -39.97
N ASP A 8 -19.80 45.94 -40.91
CA ASP A 8 -20.57 44.99 -41.71
C ASP A 8 -20.87 43.70 -40.91
N GLU A 9 -22.05 43.65 -40.28
CA GLU A 9 -22.54 42.51 -39.48
C GLU A 9 -22.64 41.18 -40.29
N SER A 10 -22.64 41.25 -41.63
CA SER A 10 -22.78 40.06 -42.48
C SER A 10 -21.53 39.16 -42.50
N VAL A 11 -20.34 39.75 -42.32
CA VAL A 11 -19.05 39.03 -42.33
C VAL A 11 -18.85 38.23 -41.03
N GLU A 12 -19.32 38.78 -39.91
CA GLU A 12 -19.12 38.18 -38.58
C GLU A 12 -19.98 36.91 -38.39
N ILE A 13 -21.22 36.91 -38.91
CA ILE A 13 -22.14 35.76 -38.86
C ILE A 13 -21.62 34.57 -39.68
N ASN A 14 -21.00 34.83 -40.83
CA ASN A 14 -20.46 33.78 -41.71
C ASN A 14 -19.19 33.12 -41.12
N SER A 15 -18.40 33.89 -40.34
CA SER A 15 -17.23 33.37 -39.62
C SER A 15 -17.63 32.44 -38.45
N ASN A 16 -18.69 32.81 -37.71
CA ASN A 16 -19.16 32.06 -36.55
C ASN A 16 -19.83 30.73 -36.96
N THR A 17 -20.60 30.73 -38.04
CA THR A 17 -21.21 29.51 -38.60
C THR A 17 -20.16 28.53 -39.13
N THR A 18 -19.09 29.03 -39.76
CA THR A 18 -17.95 28.22 -40.21
C THR A 18 -17.19 27.61 -39.03
N ARG A 19 -17.01 28.37 -37.94
CA ARG A 19 -16.33 27.91 -36.72
C ARG A 19 -17.11 26.81 -35.99
N LEU A 20 -18.44 26.95 -35.89
CA LEU A 20 -19.32 25.94 -35.30
C LEU A 20 -19.36 24.64 -36.12
N ARG A 21 -19.38 24.71 -37.46
CA ARG A 21 -19.31 23.52 -38.32
C ARG A 21 -17.99 22.75 -38.14
N ARG A 22 -16.85 23.44 -38.02
CA ARG A 22 -15.56 22.79 -37.74
C ARG A 22 -15.51 22.12 -36.37
N LEU A 23 -16.08 22.76 -35.35
CA LEU A 23 -16.21 22.18 -34.01
C LEU A 23 -17.07 20.92 -34.04
N PHE A 24 -18.22 20.96 -34.72
CA PHE A 24 -19.14 19.82 -34.82
C PHE A 24 -18.52 18.62 -35.55
N GLU A 25 -17.80 18.86 -36.66
CA GLU A 25 -17.05 17.81 -37.36
C GLU A 25 -15.90 17.23 -36.54
N HIS A 26 -15.22 18.06 -35.74
CA HIS A 26 -14.19 17.59 -34.79
C HIS A 26 -14.78 16.69 -33.71
N PHE A 27 -15.94 17.04 -33.15
CA PHE A 27 -16.65 16.19 -32.19
C PHE A 27 -17.15 14.88 -32.83
N ARG A 28 -17.64 14.93 -34.07
CA ARG A 28 -18.08 13.76 -34.82
C ARG A 28 -16.92 12.80 -35.11
N LYS A 29 -15.76 13.30 -35.54
CA LYS A 29 -14.55 12.49 -35.75
C LYS A 29 -14.03 11.88 -34.46
N ARG A 30 -14.03 12.62 -33.34
CA ARG A 30 -13.63 12.09 -32.03
C ARG A 30 -14.55 10.96 -31.54
N LYS A 31 -15.87 11.08 -31.73
CA LYS A 31 -16.82 9.99 -31.44
C LYS A 31 -16.62 8.78 -32.35
N LEU A 32 -16.37 8.99 -33.64
CA LEU A 32 -16.12 7.90 -34.59
C LEU A 32 -14.83 7.14 -34.26
N ILE A 33 -13.75 7.85 -33.90
CA ILE A 33 -12.48 7.25 -33.45
C ILE A 33 -12.72 6.42 -32.18
N TRP A 34 -13.48 6.95 -31.21
CA TRP A 34 -13.84 6.21 -30.00
C TRP A 34 -14.61 4.90 -30.28
N ILE A 35 -15.57 4.93 -31.21
CA ILE A 35 -16.35 3.73 -31.59
C ILE A 35 -15.46 2.71 -32.31
N ILE A 36 -14.57 3.15 -33.20
CA ILE A 36 -13.62 2.27 -33.88
C ILE A 36 -12.65 1.63 -32.88
N CYS A 37 -12.13 2.38 -31.90
CA CYS A 37 -11.30 1.84 -30.83
C CYS A 37 -12.04 0.77 -30.00
N LEU A 38 -13.31 1.02 -29.65
CA LEU A 38 -14.14 0.04 -28.94
C LEU A 38 -14.39 -1.24 -29.76
N LEU A 39 -14.60 -1.12 -31.07
CA LEU A 39 -14.75 -2.27 -31.97
C LEU A 39 -13.44 -3.07 -32.08
N ILE A 40 -12.29 -2.40 -32.21
CA ILE A 40 -10.97 -3.05 -32.27
C ILE A 40 -10.67 -3.77 -30.95
N ILE A 41 -10.95 -3.16 -29.79
CA ILE A 41 -10.76 -3.78 -28.47
C ILE A 41 -11.58 -5.08 -28.35
N ASN A 42 -12.84 -5.07 -28.80
CA ASN A 42 -13.70 -6.27 -28.76
C ASN A 42 -13.23 -7.40 -29.71
N VAL A 43 -12.63 -7.06 -30.85
CA VAL A 43 -12.07 -8.06 -31.77
C VAL A 43 -10.80 -8.70 -31.19
N VAL A 44 -9.95 -7.92 -30.52
CA VAL A 44 -8.72 -8.43 -29.88
C VAL A 44 -9.03 -9.35 -28.70
N THR A 45 -10.03 -9.03 -27.88
CA THR A 45 -10.44 -9.89 -26.76
C THR A 45 -11.04 -11.21 -27.24
N ALA A 46 -11.85 -11.20 -28.30
CA ALA A 46 -12.41 -12.42 -28.89
C ALA A 46 -11.30 -13.36 -29.43
N ALA A 47 -10.28 -12.82 -30.11
CA ALA A 47 -9.16 -13.60 -30.62
C ALA A 47 -8.32 -14.25 -29.51
N ALA A 48 -8.09 -13.54 -28.40
CA ALA A 48 -7.39 -14.06 -27.23
C ALA A 48 -8.15 -15.22 -26.55
N VAL A 49 -9.48 -15.13 -26.48
CA VAL A 49 -10.35 -16.20 -25.94
C VAL A 49 -10.31 -17.45 -26.82
N THR A 50 -10.35 -17.31 -28.15
CA THR A 50 -10.21 -18.48 -29.05
C THR A 50 -8.84 -19.16 -28.93
N THR A 51 -7.78 -18.40 -28.62
CA THR A 51 -6.42 -18.94 -28.49
C THR A 51 -6.24 -19.73 -27.19
N THR A 52 -6.83 -19.25 -26.09
CA THR A 52 -6.84 -19.95 -24.79
C THR A 52 -7.69 -21.22 -24.81
N VAL A 53 -8.80 -21.23 -25.56
CA VAL A 53 -9.64 -22.44 -25.73
C VAL A 53 -8.93 -23.51 -26.57
N LEU A 54 -8.12 -23.12 -27.56
CA LEU A 54 -7.36 -24.07 -28.38
C LEU A 54 -6.16 -24.68 -27.61
N LEU A 55 -5.50 -23.91 -26.74
CA LEU A 55 -4.40 -24.42 -25.90
C LEU A 55 -4.88 -25.41 -24.82
N ASN A 56 -6.10 -25.28 -24.32
CA ASN A 56 -6.66 -26.21 -23.34
C ASN A 56 -7.15 -27.55 -23.93
N LYS A 57 -7.19 -27.72 -25.26
CA LYS A 57 -7.62 -28.97 -25.91
C LYS A 57 -6.50 -29.98 -26.17
N THR A 58 -5.23 -29.63 -25.97
CA THR A 58 -4.10 -30.56 -26.10
C THR A 58 -3.64 -31.06 -24.72
N GLY A 59 -4.54 -31.71 -23.99
CA GLY A 59 -4.22 -32.42 -22.74
C GLY A 59 -3.58 -33.77 -23.05
N LYS A 60 -2.32 -33.95 -22.63
CA LYS A 60 -1.63 -35.25 -22.65
C LYS A 60 -2.36 -36.25 -21.75
N GLU A 61 -2.66 -37.42 -22.33
CA GLU A 61 -3.16 -38.61 -21.63
C GLU A 61 -2.22 -39.01 -20.48
N LYS A 62 -2.79 -39.31 -19.32
CA LYS A 62 -2.10 -39.93 -18.18
C LYS A 62 -2.08 -41.44 -18.39
N THR A 63 -0.93 -42.02 -18.74
CA THR A 63 -0.68 -43.46 -18.58
C THR A 63 -0.29 -43.76 -17.15
N SER A 64 -1.15 -44.51 -16.46
CA SER A 64 -0.91 -45.12 -15.15
C SER A 64 -0.03 -46.35 -15.30
N THR A 65 1.21 -46.29 -14.82
CA THR A 65 2.05 -47.46 -14.56
C THR A 65 2.08 -47.74 -13.07
N GLU A 66 1.57 -48.90 -12.68
CA GLU A 66 1.68 -49.45 -11.33
C GLU A 66 3.16 -49.54 -10.90
N ILE A 67 3.47 -49.03 -9.71
CA ILE A 67 4.79 -49.14 -9.10
C ILE A 67 4.69 -50.17 -7.97
N THR A 68 5.34 -51.32 -8.16
CA THR A 68 5.54 -52.34 -7.12
C THR A 68 6.53 -51.81 -6.08
N ILE A 69 6.15 -51.87 -4.79
CA ILE A 69 6.99 -51.41 -3.67
C ILE A 69 7.90 -52.56 -3.20
N PRO A 70 9.23 -52.40 -3.15
CA PRO A 70 10.08 -53.26 -2.33
C PRO A 70 10.13 -52.69 -0.90
N THR A 71 9.75 -53.53 0.06
CA THR A 71 9.90 -53.28 1.49
C THR A 71 11.36 -53.39 1.92
N SER A 72 11.96 -52.31 2.41
CA SER A 72 12.89 -52.37 3.57
C SER A 72 13.18 -50.97 4.13
N THR A 73 13.06 -50.91 5.44
CA THR A 73 13.29 -49.86 6.44
C THR A 73 14.56 -49.01 6.27
N THR A 74 14.41 -47.69 6.38
CA THR A 74 15.17 -46.80 7.28
C THR A 74 14.54 -45.40 7.25
N SER A 75 14.20 -44.86 8.41
CA SER A 75 13.47 -43.61 8.58
C SER A 75 14.40 -42.39 8.55
N GLU A 76 14.47 -41.73 7.39
CA GLU A 76 14.65 -40.28 7.36
C GLU A 76 13.38 -39.69 6.76
N GLN A 77 12.66 -38.92 7.58
CA GLN A 77 11.46 -38.22 7.17
C GLN A 77 11.86 -37.13 6.19
N LEU A 78 11.93 -37.47 4.90
CA LEU A 78 12.12 -36.54 3.79
C LEU A 78 11.02 -35.48 3.88
N ILE A 79 11.39 -34.27 4.30
CA ILE A 79 10.55 -33.09 4.11
C ILE A 79 10.27 -33.03 2.61
N PRO A 80 9.00 -33.00 2.14
CA PRO A 80 8.70 -32.81 0.74
C PRO A 80 9.40 -31.54 0.29
N SER A 81 10.32 -31.65 -0.67
CA SER A 81 10.98 -30.49 -1.23
C SER A 81 9.90 -29.58 -1.80
N VAL A 82 9.65 -28.45 -1.14
CA VAL A 82 8.76 -27.42 -1.65
C VAL A 82 9.38 -26.95 -2.96
N ILE A 83 8.84 -27.41 -4.09
CA ILE A 83 9.20 -26.92 -5.41
C ILE A 83 8.59 -25.53 -5.54
N ILE A 84 9.32 -24.51 -5.07
CA ILE A 84 9.04 -23.13 -5.47
C ILE A 84 9.49 -23.03 -6.93
N ASP A 85 8.55 -22.67 -7.81
CA ASP A 85 8.80 -22.49 -9.23
C ASP A 85 10.08 -21.66 -9.45
N ASN A 86 11.02 -22.22 -10.21
CA ASN A 86 12.28 -21.58 -10.56
C ASN A 86 12.07 -20.31 -11.40
N ASN A 87 10.84 -20.06 -11.86
CA ASN A 87 10.43 -18.86 -12.58
C ASN A 87 9.92 -17.72 -11.66
N THR A 88 10.13 -17.83 -10.35
CA THR A 88 9.81 -16.75 -9.41
C THR A 88 10.88 -15.65 -9.40
N LYS A 89 10.46 -14.39 -9.23
CA LYS A 89 11.38 -13.24 -9.02
C LYS A 89 12.20 -13.38 -7.71
N TRP A 90 11.77 -14.25 -6.81
CA TRP A 90 12.32 -14.41 -5.46
C TRP A 90 13.47 -15.42 -5.45
N LYS A 91 14.60 -15.04 -4.84
CA LYS A 91 15.69 -15.99 -4.57
C LYS A 91 15.31 -16.84 -3.35
N ARG A 92 15.68 -18.11 -3.36
CA ARG A 92 15.41 -19.06 -2.26
C ARG A 92 15.99 -18.63 -0.91
N ASN A 93 17.10 -17.89 -0.92
CA ASN A 93 17.81 -17.48 0.29
C ASN A 93 17.56 -16.00 0.59
N ALA A 94 16.98 -15.73 1.76
CA ALA A 94 16.89 -14.38 2.30
C ALA A 94 18.26 -13.89 2.78
N ILE A 95 18.45 -12.57 2.77
CA ILE A 95 19.59 -11.91 3.39
C ILE A 95 19.10 -11.02 4.54
N THR A 96 19.89 -10.92 5.61
CA THR A 96 19.60 -9.98 6.69
C THR A 96 19.97 -8.57 6.26
N VAL A 97 18.97 -7.70 6.17
CA VAL A 97 19.13 -6.29 5.73
C VAL A 97 19.22 -5.30 6.89
N ALA A 98 18.84 -5.69 8.11
CA ALA A 98 18.90 -4.87 9.33
C ALA A 98 19.04 -5.77 10.58
N GLY A 99 19.63 -5.23 11.66
CA GLY A 99 19.75 -5.92 12.95
C GLY A 99 20.60 -7.20 12.90
N ARG A 100 21.77 -7.14 12.25
CA ARG A 100 22.66 -8.31 12.03
C ARG A 100 23.34 -8.82 13.29
N LEU A 101 23.27 -8.07 14.38
CA LEU A 101 23.84 -8.40 15.67
C LEU A 101 22.79 -9.03 16.60
N PRO A 102 23.22 -9.64 17.73
CA PRO A 102 22.29 -10.06 18.78
C PRO A 102 21.35 -8.94 19.21
N PHE A 103 20.24 -9.30 19.84
CA PHE A 103 19.26 -8.31 20.29
C PHE A 103 19.90 -7.30 21.24
N GLY A 104 19.48 -6.04 21.13
CA GLY A 104 20.03 -4.95 21.90
C GLY A 104 19.47 -3.60 21.47
N ASN A 105 20.06 -2.51 21.93
CA ASN A 105 19.53 -1.16 21.74
C ASN A 105 20.52 -0.20 21.06
N GLN A 106 21.67 -0.70 20.58
CA GLN A 106 22.59 0.10 19.78
C GLN A 106 22.00 0.42 18.41
N SER A 107 22.66 1.29 17.64
CA SER A 107 22.18 1.73 16.32
C SER A 107 22.15 0.60 15.28
N ASN A 108 22.94 -0.44 15.47
CA ASN A 108 23.05 -1.62 14.61
C ASN A 108 22.34 -2.87 15.16
N GLU A 109 21.66 -2.74 16.30
CA GLU A 109 20.92 -3.80 16.98
C GLU A 109 19.41 -3.49 16.92
N LEU A 110 18.58 -4.53 17.04
CA LEU A 110 17.13 -4.40 17.17
C LEU A 110 16.67 -5.30 18.34
N PHE A 111 15.54 -5.00 18.97
CA PHE A 111 14.97 -5.87 19.99
C PHE A 111 13.44 -5.98 19.84
N GLY A 112 13.01 -7.15 19.38
CA GLY A 112 11.62 -7.45 19.10
C GLY A 112 10.98 -6.47 18.13
N PRO A 113 11.53 -6.28 16.91
CA PRO A 113 10.85 -5.52 15.88
C PRO A 113 9.57 -6.23 15.45
N SER A 114 8.48 -5.47 15.25
CA SER A 114 7.16 -6.02 14.91
C SER A 114 6.83 -5.91 13.43
N ILE A 115 7.05 -4.72 12.84
CA ILE A 115 6.77 -4.44 11.43
C ILE A 115 7.88 -3.62 10.79
N VAL A 116 7.90 -3.66 9.45
CA VAL A 116 8.73 -2.79 8.61
C VAL A 116 7.88 -2.13 7.53
N TYR A 117 8.10 -0.85 7.31
CA TYR A 117 7.62 -0.12 6.12
C TYR A 117 8.77 0.05 5.14
N VAL A 118 8.54 -0.29 3.89
CA VAL A 118 9.54 -0.16 2.82
C VAL A 118 9.29 1.13 2.06
N ASP A 119 10.27 2.03 2.06
CA ASP A 119 10.29 3.23 1.23
C ASP A 119 11.29 3.03 0.08
N ASP A 120 10.80 2.41 -1.00
CA ASP A 120 11.62 2.08 -2.16
C ASP A 120 12.18 3.33 -2.86
N ASP A 121 11.47 4.47 -2.81
CA ASP A 121 11.90 5.71 -3.47
C ASP A 121 13.15 6.30 -2.81
N ASN A 122 13.30 6.12 -1.49
CA ASN A 122 14.45 6.58 -0.71
C ASN A 122 15.40 5.45 -0.31
N HIS A 123 15.21 4.24 -0.84
CA HIS A 123 16.01 3.05 -0.57
C HIS A 123 16.24 2.80 0.94
N CYS A 124 15.19 2.92 1.75
CA CYS A 124 15.26 2.65 3.17
C CYS A 124 14.02 1.91 3.69
N ILE A 125 14.16 1.28 4.85
CA ILE A 125 13.04 0.77 5.63
C ILE A 125 12.87 1.57 6.93
N TYR A 126 11.63 1.72 7.38
CA TYR A 126 11.30 2.16 8.73
C TYR A 126 10.87 0.95 9.55
N ILE A 127 11.43 0.79 10.74
CA ILE A 127 11.27 -0.37 11.59
C ILE A 127 10.65 0.07 12.91
N ALA A 128 9.54 -0.55 13.29
CA ALA A 128 9.00 -0.43 14.64
C ALA A 128 9.76 -1.38 15.57
N ASP A 129 10.79 -0.86 16.24
CA ASP A 129 11.63 -1.60 17.18
C ASP A 129 10.96 -1.61 18.57
N THR A 130 9.95 -2.48 18.69
CA THR A 130 8.88 -2.39 19.69
C THR A 130 9.38 -2.46 21.13
N VAL A 131 10.28 -3.40 21.45
CA VAL A 131 10.77 -3.57 22.82
C VAL A 131 11.70 -2.44 23.22
N ASN A 132 12.43 -1.87 22.26
CA ASN A 132 13.24 -0.67 22.48
C ASN A 132 12.44 0.64 22.46
N HIS A 133 11.13 0.59 22.25
CA HIS A 133 10.24 1.76 22.22
C HIS A 133 10.72 2.87 21.24
N ARG A 134 11.15 2.47 20.03
CA ARG A 134 11.70 3.40 19.03
C ARG A 134 11.28 3.06 17.60
N ILE A 135 11.38 4.05 16.72
CA ILE A 135 11.33 3.88 15.26
C ILE A 135 12.74 4.07 14.70
N VAL A 136 13.19 3.12 13.89
CA VAL A 136 14.51 3.12 13.26
C VAL A 136 14.36 3.25 11.75
N ARG A 137 15.06 4.18 11.13
CA ARG A 137 15.23 4.25 9.68
C ARG A 137 16.52 3.50 9.32
N TRP A 138 16.45 2.60 8.36
CA TRP A 138 17.58 1.78 7.94
C TRP A 138 17.73 1.84 6.42
N GLU A 139 18.81 2.45 5.96
CA GLU A 139 19.13 2.52 4.53
C GLU A 139 19.57 1.16 3.99
N PHE A 140 19.21 0.84 2.75
CA PHE A 140 19.56 -0.43 2.14
C PHE A 140 21.08 -0.61 2.08
N GLY A 141 21.58 -1.69 2.67
CA GLY A 141 23.02 -1.99 2.73
C GLY A 141 23.78 -1.27 3.83
N ALA A 142 23.14 -0.43 4.66
CA ALA A 142 23.79 0.19 5.80
C ALA A 142 24.07 -0.81 6.94
N ASP A 143 25.15 -0.58 7.68
CA ASP A 143 25.53 -1.40 8.84
C ASP A 143 24.82 -1.00 10.13
N LYS A 144 24.18 0.17 10.16
CA LYS A 144 23.44 0.71 11.30
C LYS A 144 22.25 1.53 10.85
N GLY A 145 21.21 1.54 11.67
CA GLY A 145 20.05 2.40 11.53
C GLY A 145 20.19 3.74 12.24
N GLU A 146 19.40 4.69 11.79
CA GLU A 146 19.19 6.00 12.38
C GLU A 146 17.94 5.95 13.27
N ILE A 147 18.04 6.45 14.51
CA ILE A 147 16.88 6.54 15.40
C ILE A 147 16.07 7.76 14.99
N VAL A 148 14.92 7.53 14.36
CA VAL A 148 14.00 8.60 13.95
C VAL A 148 13.25 9.15 15.15
N GLN A 149 12.78 8.27 16.02
CA GLN A 149 12.07 8.62 17.25
C GLN A 149 12.28 7.57 18.33
N ARG A 150 12.35 7.97 19.60
CA ARG A 150 12.43 7.04 20.75
C ARG A 150 11.72 7.54 21.99
N LYS A 151 11.49 6.64 22.95
CA LYS A 151 11.11 6.99 24.33
C LYS A 151 12.12 7.96 24.94
N ASN A 152 11.61 8.99 25.63
CA ASN A 152 12.40 10.03 26.33
C ASN A 152 13.38 10.77 25.40
N GLN A 153 12.95 11.09 24.19
CA GLN A 153 13.76 11.88 23.27
C GLN A 153 14.06 13.26 23.86
N PRO A 154 15.35 13.66 23.96
CA PRO A 154 15.71 15.01 24.39
C PRO A 154 15.05 16.06 23.49
N GLY A 155 14.45 17.08 24.09
CA GLY A 155 13.72 18.13 23.37
C GLY A 155 12.25 17.83 23.08
N ASN A 156 11.76 16.62 23.38
CA ASN A 156 10.34 16.28 23.21
C ASN A 156 9.80 15.41 24.36
N PRO A 157 9.73 15.95 25.59
CA PRO A 157 9.37 15.18 26.78
C PRO A 157 7.88 14.79 26.83
N GLU A 158 7.01 15.52 26.12
CA GLU A 158 5.56 15.27 26.12
C GLU A 158 5.18 14.06 25.25
N ILE A 159 6.06 13.65 24.33
CA ILE A 159 5.72 12.64 23.32
C ILE A 159 6.63 11.42 23.47
N ILE A 160 6.11 10.46 24.24
CA ILE A 160 6.78 9.23 24.60
C ILE A 160 6.31 8.10 23.69
N LEU A 161 7.22 7.51 22.91
CA LEU A 161 6.95 6.22 22.27
C LEU A 161 6.87 5.12 23.33
N ASN A 162 5.87 4.25 23.19
CA ASN A 162 5.65 3.13 24.06
C ASN A 162 5.18 1.92 23.26
N LYS A 163 6.10 1.00 22.94
CA LYS A 163 5.82 -0.21 22.17
C LYS A 163 5.11 0.13 20.85
N PRO A 164 5.74 0.93 19.96
CA PRO A 164 5.19 1.10 18.63
C PRO A 164 5.15 -0.26 17.94
N ILE A 165 4.04 -0.57 17.27
CA ILE A 165 3.86 -1.85 16.57
C ILE A 165 3.65 -1.69 15.08
N ASP A 166 3.35 -0.47 14.63
CA ASP A 166 3.19 -0.17 13.22
C ASP A 166 3.72 1.22 12.87
N VAL A 167 4.22 1.37 11.64
CA VAL A 167 4.66 2.62 11.04
C VAL A 167 4.35 2.60 9.55
N ILE A 168 3.78 3.69 9.02
CA ILE A 168 3.62 3.93 7.59
C ILE A 168 4.13 5.33 7.21
N LEU A 169 4.43 5.55 5.93
CA LEU A 169 4.88 6.84 5.42
C LEU A 169 3.80 7.50 4.57
N ASP A 170 3.39 8.70 4.96
CA ASP A 170 2.70 9.65 4.08
C ASP A 170 3.77 10.33 3.22
N LYS A 171 3.97 9.81 2.01
CA LYS A 171 5.04 10.25 1.09
C LYS A 171 4.87 11.69 0.63
N GLU A 172 3.63 12.13 0.43
CA GLU A 172 3.32 13.47 -0.06
C GLU A 172 3.61 14.52 1.01
N LYS A 173 3.11 14.30 2.23
CA LYS A 173 3.25 15.26 3.33
C LYS A 173 4.54 15.05 4.12
N LYS A 174 5.30 13.98 3.85
CA LYS A 174 6.54 13.58 4.53
C LYS A 174 6.34 13.40 6.04
N TYR A 175 5.30 12.66 6.41
CA TYR A 175 5.06 12.25 7.80
C TYR A 175 5.18 10.74 7.96
N LEU A 176 5.83 10.30 9.02
CA LEU A 176 5.61 8.96 9.55
C LEU A 176 4.31 8.95 10.37
N ILE A 177 3.47 7.96 10.11
CA ILE A 177 2.30 7.68 10.93
C ILE A 177 2.60 6.43 11.74
N ILE A 178 2.57 6.56 13.07
CA ILE A 178 3.03 5.53 13.99
C ILE A 178 1.85 5.05 14.84
N CYS A 179 1.66 3.74 14.91
CA CYS A 179 0.77 3.13 15.88
C CYS A 179 1.54 2.94 17.20
N ASN A 180 1.31 3.87 18.14
CA ASN A 180 1.91 3.88 19.46
C ASN A 180 1.06 3.03 20.42
N PHE A 181 1.08 1.71 20.22
CA PHE A 181 0.16 0.75 20.83
C PHE A 181 0.13 0.81 22.36
N GLY A 182 1.29 0.90 23.02
CA GLY A 182 1.36 0.97 24.48
C GLY A 182 0.66 2.20 25.06
N ASN A 183 0.49 3.26 24.27
CA ASN A 183 -0.26 4.45 24.64
C ASN A 183 -1.66 4.52 24.02
N ARG A 184 -2.07 3.51 23.24
CA ARG A 184 -3.34 3.48 22.48
C ARG A 184 -3.53 4.75 21.67
N GLN A 185 -2.52 5.10 20.87
CA GLN A 185 -2.51 6.35 20.10
C GLN A 185 -1.98 6.12 18.69
N VAL A 186 -2.51 6.89 17.75
CA VAL A 186 -1.90 7.07 16.43
C VAL A 186 -1.26 8.46 16.40
N MET A 187 -0.01 8.55 15.94
CA MET A 187 0.77 9.77 15.95
C MET A 187 1.30 10.08 14.54
N LYS A 188 1.40 11.37 14.19
CA LYS A 188 2.14 11.84 13.00
C LYS A 188 3.47 12.41 13.46
N TRP A 189 4.55 12.04 12.77
CA TRP A 189 5.89 12.54 13.01
C TRP A 189 6.44 13.13 11.71
N SER A 190 6.76 14.44 11.73
CA SER A 190 7.30 15.13 10.55
C SER A 190 8.72 14.67 10.26
N LEU A 191 9.01 14.37 8.99
CA LEU A 191 10.37 14.13 8.52
C LEU A 191 11.11 15.40 8.10
N TYR A 192 10.44 16.56 8.10
CA TYR A 192 11.13 17.84 7.96
C TYR A 192 11.96 18.12 9.21
N SER A 193 13.17 18.66 9.01
CA SER A 193 14.22 18.89 10.01
C SER A 193 13.73 18.96 11.45
N ALA A 194 14.29 18.09 12.30
CA ALA A 194 13.96 17.75 13.69
C ALA A 194 13.74 18.91 14.70
N ASN A 195 13.72 20.16 14.25
CA ASN A 195 13.67 21.35 15.07
C ASN A 195 12.33 22.10 15.08
N GLN A 196 11.31 21.83 14.24
CA GLN A 196 10.14 22.73 14.20
C GLN A 196 8.74 22.16 13.88
N VAL A 197 8.48 20.86 14.03
CA VAL A 197 7.07 20.42 14.11
C VAL A 197 6.95 19.37 15.20
N ASP A 198 6.27 19.74 16.29
CA ASP A 198 5.90 18.80 17.33
C ASP A 198 5.11 17.63 16.69
N PRO A 199 5.38 16.38 17.06
CA PRO A 199 4.54 15.28 16.65
C PRO A 199 3.10 15.59 17.00
N VAL A 200 2.24 15.46 16.00
CA VAL A 200 0.83 15.71 16.20
C VAL A 200 0.21 14.39 16.61
N MET A 201 -0.26 14.33 17.86
CA MET A 201 -1.16 13.25 18.26
C MET A 201 -2.38 13.31 17.32
N ILE A 202 -2.54 12.28 16.50
CA ILE A 202 -3.73 12.20 15.66
C ILE A 202 -4.89 11.90 16.59
N ARG A 203 -4.89 10.75 17.29
CA ARG A 203 -6.00 10.32 18.14
C ARG A 203 -5.55 9.33 19.22
N VAL A 204 -6.37 9.22 20.26
CA VAL A 204 -6.34 8.12 21.24
C VAL A 204 -7.27 7.01 20.74
N ILE A 205 -6.69 5.99 20.11
CA ILE A 205 -7.38 4.86 19.50
C ILE A 205 -6.56 3.59 19.79
N PRO A 206 -7.20 2.46 20.13
CA PRO A 206 -6.54 1.16 20.30
C PRO A 206 -6.07 0.58 18.95
N CYS A 207 -5.14 1.26 18.29
CA CYS A 207 -4.60 0.86 17.00
C CYS A 207 -3.82 -0.46 17.12
N TRP A 208 -3.87 -1.26 16.07
CA TRP A 208 -3.09 -2.49 15.93
C TRP A 208 -2.32 -2.56 14.62
N GLY A 209 -2.96 -2.18 13.52
CA GLY A 209 -2.33 -1.99 12.22
C GLY A 209 -2.81 -0.71 11.55
N LEU A 210 -1.98 -0.19 10.65
CA LEU A 210 -2.19 1.01 9.87
C LEU A 210 -2.08 0.68 8.38
N ALA A 211 -2.90 1.34 7.57
CA ALA A 211 -2.74 1.39 6.13
C ALA A 211 -3.17 2.76 5.60
N MET A 212 -2.66 3.15 4.45
CA MET A 212 -3.06 4.39 3.78
C MET A 212 -3.34 4.07 2.32
N ASP A 213 -4.40 4.64 1.76
CA ASP A 213 -4.70 4.52 0.33
C ASP A 213 -4.00 5.64 -0.48
N ASN A 214 -4.10 5.55 -1.81
CA ASN A 214 -3.54 6.55 -2.73
C ASN A 214 -4.17 7.94 -2.61
N ASN A 215 -5.30 8.09 -1.90
CA ASN A 215 -5.92 9.39 -1.64
C ASN A 215 -5.39 10.02 -0.34
N GLY A 216 -4.55 9.31 0.41
CA GLY A 216 -4.04 9.74 1.71
C GLY A 216 -4.97 9.41 2.89
N ASP A 217 -6.00 8.59 2.68
CA ASP A 217 -6.91 8.22 3.75
C ASP A 217 -6.30 7.13 4.64
N LEU A 218 -6.35 7.38 5.94
CA LEU A 218 -5.75 6.50 6.94
C LEU A 218 -6.78 5.47 7.41
N TYR A 219 -6.40 4.20 7.31
CA TYR A 219 -7.14 3.07 7.87
C TYR A 219 -6.43 2.58 9.12
N VAL A 220 -7.19 2.42 10.19
CA VAL A 220 -6.69 1.95 11.48
C VAL A 220 -7.50 0.73 11.88
N SER A 221 -6.83 -0.39 12.14
CA SER A 221 -7.48 -1.54 12.76
C SER A 221 -7.50 -1.38 14.27
N GLU A 222 -8.68 -1.52 14.86
CA GLU A 222 -8.91 -1.43 16.29
C GLU A 222 -9.11 -2.85 16.84
N TRP A 223 -8.04 -3.45 17.37
CA TRP A 223 -8.04 -4.88 17.70
C TRP A 223 -9.09 -5.26 18.76
N ASP A 224 -9.27 -4.41 19.76
CA ASP A 224 -10.19 -4.58 20.89
C ASP A 224 -11.65 -4.27 20.52
N LYS A 225 -11.85 -3.44 19.49
CA LYS A 225 -13.18 -3.10 18.96
C LYS A 225 -13.61 -3.99 17.79
N HIS A 226 -12.72 -4.85 17.29
CA HIS A 226 -12.99 -5.74 16.17
C HIS A 226 -13.54 -4.98 14.96
N GLN A 227 -12.87 -3.89 14.60
CA GLN A 227 -13.29 -3.02 13.51
C GLN A 227 -12.09 -2.39 12.81
N VAL A 228 -12.36 -1.89 11.60
CA VAL A 228 -11.45 -1.04 10.85
C VAL A 228 -12.13 0.30 10.63
N ARG A 229 -11.40 1.37 10.91
CA ARG A 229 -11.87 2.74 10.80
C ARG A 229 -11.03 3.50 9.79
N ARG A 230 -11.71 4.26 8.91
CA ARG A 230 -11.10 5.19 7.95
C ARG A 230 -11.13 6.60 8.50
N PHE A 231 -10.07 7.35 8.26
CA PHE A 231 -9.89 8.75 8.62
C PHE A 231 -9.49 9.53 7.38
N TYR A 232 -10.28 10.55 7.05
CA TYR A 232 -9.86 11.61 6.14
C TYR A 232 -8.91 12.57 6.84
N ASP A 233 -8.19 13.39 6.08
CA ASP A 233 -7.36 14.43 6.69
C ASP A 233 -8.21 15.42 7.51
N GLY A 234 -7.79 15.68 8.75
CA GLY A 234 -8.54 16.48 9.71
C GLY A 234 -9.65 15.75 10.49
N ASP A 235 -9.99 14.51 10.15
CA ASP A 235 -11.08 13.77 10.81
C ASP A 235 -10.85 13.57 12.30
N ARG A 236 -11.87 13.89 13.11
CA ARG A 236 -11.83 13.73 14.58
C ARG A 236 -12.22 12.35 15.07
N GLN A 237 -13.14 11.69 14.39
CA GLN A 237 -13.71 10.44 14.90
C GLN A 237 -13.52 9.27 13.95
N GLY A 238 -13.27 9.52 12.66
CA GLY A 238 -13.22 8.49 11.62
C GLY A 238 -14.54 7.73 11.46
N THR A 239 -14.66 6.98 10.38
CA THR A 239 -15.86 6.16 10.09
C THR A 239 -15.50 4.68 10.10
N VAL A 240 -16.32 3.85 10.75
CA VAL A 240 -16.15 2.39 10.70
C VAL A 240 -16.49 1.92 9.29
N VAL A 241 -15.53 1.30 8.62
CA VAL A 241 -15.66 0.81 7.24
C VAL A 241 -15.73 -0.71 7.13
N ALA A 242 -15.33 -1.43 8.19
CA ALA A 242 -15.49 -2.87 8.31
C ALA A 242 -15.58 -3.28 9.79
N GLY A 243 -16.35 -4.34 10.09
CA GLY A 243 -16.55 -4.82 11.45
C GLY A 243 -17.47 -3.92 12.29
N GLY A 244 -17.20 -3.83 13.60
CA GLY A 244 -17.97 -3.01 14.54
C GLY A 244 -19.23 -3.68 15.10
N ASN A 245 -19.51 -4.93 14.72
CA ASN A 245 -20.64 -5.73 15.20
C ASN A 245 -20.21 -6.86 16.16
N GLY A 246 -19.11 -6.64 16.87
CA GLY A 246 -18.50 -7.61 17.78
C GLY A 246 -17.62 -8.65 17.08
N GLN A 247 -17.03 -9.52 17.91
CA GLN A 247 -16.19 -10.63 17.46
C GLN A 247 -17.04 -11.71 16.81
N GLY A 248 -16.65 -12.19 15.63
CA GLY A 248 -17.28 -13.37 15.04
C GLY A 248 -16.95 -13.58 13.58
N ASN A 249 -17.71 -14.46 12.93
CA ASN A 249 -17.53 -14.90 11.55
C ASN A 249 -18.68 -14.49 10.61
N GLN A 250 -19.60 -13.64 11.08
CA GLN A 250 -20.63 -13.06 10.23
C GLN A 250 -20.03 -12.01 9.28
N PHE A 251 -20.71 -11.73 8.16
CA PHE A 251 -20.22 -10.80 7.13
C PHE A 251 -19.88 -9.39 7.62
N ASN A 252 -20.51 -8.94 8.71
CA ASN A 252 -20.30 -7.62 9.30
C ASN A 252 -19.51 -7.67 10.63
N GLN A 253 -18.92 -8.82 10.97
CA GLN A 253 -18.09 -9.01 12.15
C GLN A 253 -16.63 -9.20 11.73
N LEU A 254 -15.71 -8.81 12.62
CA LEU A 254 -14.28 -9.11 12.48
C LEU A 254 -13.80 -9.78 13.77
N ASN A 255 -12.64 -10.41 13.72
CA ASN A 255 -11.98 -10.90 14.92
C ASN A 255 -10.53 -10.38 14.92
N GLN A 256 -10.26 -9.41 15.78
CA GLN A 256 -8.94 -8.79 15.97
C GLN A 256 -8.23 -8.47 14.64
N PRO A 257 -8.81 -7.59 13.80
CA PRO A 257 -8.26 -7.32 12.47
C PRO A 257 -6.86 -6.69 12.59
N PHE A 258 -5.95 -7.13 11.72
CA PHE A 258 -4.64 -6.53 11.51
C PHE A 258 -4.54 -6.03 10.07
N LEU A 259 -4.08 -4.79 9.91
CA LEU A 259 -3.68 -4.25 8.62
C LEU A 259 -2.16 -4.38 8.51
N GLY A 260 -1.67 -4.90 7.40
CA GLY A 260 -0.24 -4.89 7.08
C GLY A 260 0.14 -3.56 6.44
N SER A 261 1.30 -3.01 6.82
CA SER A 261 1.93 -1.90 6.12
C SER A 261 2.09 -2.25 4.63
N ASN A 262 1.72 -1.32 3.74
CA ASN A 262 1.74 -1.43 2.26
C ASN A 262 0.65 -2.28 1.59
N LEU A 263 -0.41 -2.70 2.31
CA LEU A 263 -1.43 -3.58 1.71
C LEU A 263 -2.36 -2.89 0.69
N LEU A 264 -2.48 -1.56 0.71
CA LEU A 264 -3.48 -0.82 -0.10
C LEU A 264 -2.95 -0.33 -1.47
N ASP A 265 -1.63 -0.39 -1.71
CA ASP A 265 -1.03 -0.01 -3.02
C ASP A 265 -1.29 -1.06 -4.12
N LEU A 266 -1.89 -2.21 -3.79
CA LEU A 266 -2.13 -3.32 -4.73
C LEU A 266 -3.50 -3.28 -5.42
N CYS A 267 -4.33 -2.26 -5.15
CA CYS A 267 -5.66 -2.11 -5.73
C CYS A 267 -5.82 -0.78 -6.47
N SER A 268 -5.07 -0.58 -7.56
CA SER A 268 -5.34 0.46 -8.56
C SER A 268 -4.88 0.03 -9.94
#